data_AF-A0A2E0BGH5-F1
#
_entry.id   AF-A0A2E0BGH5-F1
#
_cell.length_a   1.000
_cell.length_b   1.000
_cell.length_c   1.000
_cell.angle_alpha   90.00
_cell.angle_beta   90.00
_cell.angle_gamma   90.00
#
_symmetry.space_group_name_H-M   'P 1'
#
loop_
_entity.id
_entity.type
_entity.pdbx_description
1 polymer ?
#
loop_
_entity_poly.entity_id
_entity_poly.type
_entity_poly.pdbx_seq_one_letter_code
_entity_poly.pdbx_strand_id
1 'polypeptide(L)'
;MLEYTIEHKYHPDFIKIINNKVIYLEAKGRFWDYPEYSKYIWIRKVLPEECELVFLFSDPYAPMPAAKKRKDGTKRSHAEWAKKNNFRWFSRDNLPDSWKDATD
;
A
#
# COMPACT_ATOMS: atom_id res chain seq x y z
N MET A 1 6.52 -18.71 -29.21
CA MET A 1 6.37 -17.88 -27.99
C MET A 1 6.67 -18.79 -26.82
N LEU A 2 7.55 -18.40 -25.89
CA LEU A 2 7.90 -19.19 -24.72
C LEU A 2 7.46 -18.39 -23.48
N GLU A 3 6.55 -18.96 -22.70
CA GLU A 3 6.07 -18.36 -21.46
C GLU A 3 7.03 -18.70 -20.31
N TYR A 4 7.28 -17.73 -19.42
CA TYR A 4 8.03 -17.96 -18.19
C TYR A 4 7.46 -17.08 -17.07
N THR A 5 7.66 -17.52 -15.83
CA THR A 5 7.21 -16.83 -14.61
C THR A 5 8.35 -16.70 -13.62
N ILE A 6 8.28 -15.69 -12.76
CA ILE A 6 9.19 -15.52 -11.62
C ILE A 6 8.35 -15.60 -10.36
N GLU A 7 8.68 -16.54 -9.48
CA GLU A 7 7.97 -16.73 -8.22
C GLU A 7 8.45 -15.77 -7.14
N HIS A 8 7.49 -15.23 -6.37
CA HIS A 8 7.76 -14.37 -5.23
C HIS A 8 6.84 -14.75 -4.08
N LYS A 9 7.35 -14.64 -2.85
CA LYS A 9 6.55 -14.72 -1.62
C LYS A 9 6.41 -13.33 -1.03
N TYR A 10 5.18 -12.91 -0.78
CA TYR A 10 4.90 -11.66 -0.09
C TYR A 10 4.71 -11.94 1.41
N HIS A 11 5.38 -11.17 2.25
CA HIS A 11 5.21 -11.16 3.70
C HIS A 11 4.71 -9.78 4.10
N PRO A 12 3.43 -9.64 4.51
CA PRO A 12 2.89 -8.39 5.02
C PRO A 12 3.46 -8.11 6.42
N ASP A 13 3.47 -6.84 6.83
CA ASP A 13 3.92 -6.47 8.18
C ASP A 13 2.93 -6.96 9.26
N PHE A 14 1.62 -6.80 9.01
CA PHE A 14 0.57 -7.22 9.92
C PHE A 14 -0.60 -7.89 9.20
N ILE A 15 -1.30 -8.78 9.91
CA ILE A 15 -2.51 -9.44 9.45
C ILE A 15 -3.61 -9.18 10.47
N LYS A 16 -4.76 -8.68 10.01
CA LYS A 16 -5.96 -8.45 10.83
C LYS A 16 -7.17 -9.10 10.16
N ILE A 17 -8.12 -9.59 10.95
CA ILE A 17 -9.40 -10.10 10.44
C ILE A 17 -10.49 -9.16 10.93
N ILE A 18 -11.18 -8.50 10.01
CA ILE A 18 -12.20 -7.48 10.32
C ILE A 18 -13.40 -7.74 9.44
N ASN A 19 -14.57 -7.96 10.06
CA ASN A 19 -15.83 -8.23 9.35
C ASN A 19 -15.68 -9.35 8.30
N ASN A 20 -15.06 -10.47 8.70
CA ASN A 20 -14.78 -11.63 7.83
C ASN A 20 -13.86 -11.34 6.63
N LYS A 21 -13.20 -10.18 6.59
CA LYS A 21 -12.19 -9.84 5.59
C LYS A 21 -10.79 -9.94 6.18
N VAL A 22 -9.86 -10.58 5.46
CA VAL A 22 -8.45 -10.62 5.81
C VAL A 22 -7.78 -9.35 5.30
N ILE A 23 -7.26 -8.54 6.22
CA ILE A 23 -6.52 -7.32 5.90
C ILE A 23 -5.03 -7.60 6.09
N TYR A 24 -4.28 -7.44 5.01
CA TYR A 24 -2.84 -7.32 5.01
C TYR A 24 -2.49 -5.84 5.17
N LEU A 25 -1.97 -5.47 6.33
CA LEU A 25 -1.62 -4.08 6.63
C LEU A 25 -0.10 -3.90 6.49
N GLU A 26 0.31 -3.02 5.58
CA GLU A 26 1.72 -2.72 5.30
C GLU A 26 2.07 -1.33 5.87
N ALA A 27 2.97 -1.29 6.84
CA ALA A 27 3.53 -0.06 7.34
C ALA A 27 4.56 0.49 6.35
N LYS A 28 4.34 1.70 5.84
CA LYS A 28 5.19 2.27 4.80
C LYS A 28 5.76 3.64 5.15
N GLY A 29 7.08 3.67 5.13
CA GLY A 29 7.89 4.88 5.03
C GLY A 29 7.79 5.51 3.65
N ARG A 30 8.95 5.64 3.02
CA ARG A 30 9.08 6.10 1.65
C ARG A 30 9.10 4.92 0.68
N PHE A 31 8.49 5.08 -0.50
CA PHE A 31 8.80 4.19 -1.64
C PHE A 31 10.16 4.58 -2.26
N TRP A 32 11.01 3.60 -2.49
CA TRP A 32 12.36 3.75 -3.02
C TRP A 32 12.37 3.81 -4.54
N ASP A 33 11.73 2.87 -5.22
CA ASP A 33 11.85 2.72 -6.67
C ASP A 33 10.60 2.11 -7.34
N TYR A 34 10.63 2.07 -8.67
CA TYR A 34 9.54 1.53 -9.49
C TYR A 34 9.24 0.05 -9.21
N PRO A 35 10.24 -0.86 -9.16
CA PRO A 35 10.02 -2.26 -8.80
C PRO A 35 9.27 -2.43 -7.48
N GLU A 36 9.66 -1.69 -6.43
CA GLU A 36 9.07 -1.81 -5.11
C GLU A 36 7.57 -1.47 -5.12
N TYR A 37 7.18 -0.31 -5.64
CA TYR A 37 5.76 0.05 -5.62
C TYR A 37 4.93 -0.75 -6.63
N SER A 38 5.54 -1.19 -7.74
CA SER A 38 4.85 -1.98 -8.76
C SER A 38 4.47 -3.38 -8.26
N LYS A 39 5.29 -3.98 -7.38
CA LYS A 39 4.99 -5.25 -6.70
C LYS A 39 3.59 -5.22 -6.06
N TYR A 40 3.24 -4.15 -5.35
CA TYR A 40 1.96 -4.11 -4.62
C TYR A 40 0.76 -4.11 -5.58
N ILE A 41 0.89 -3.51 -6.77
CA ILE A 41 -0.15 -3.55 -7.80
C ILE A 41 -0.41 -4.99 -8.23
N TRP A 42 0.64 -5.80 -8.40
CA TRP A 42 0.51 -7.22 -8.74
C TRP A 42 -0.09 -8.02 -7.60
N ILE A 43 0.34 -7.79 -6.36
CA ILE A 43 -0.25 -8.42 -5.17
C ILE A 43 -1.76 -8.16 -5.14
N ARG A 44 -2.19 -6.90 -5.26
CA ARG A 44 -3.61 -6.54 -5.27
C ARG A 44 -4.40 -7.27 -6.37
N LYS A 45 -3.81 -7.49 -7.54
CA LYS A 45 -4.49 -8.18 -8.66
C LYS A 45 -4.73 -9.66 -8.38
N VAL A 46 -3.88 -10.29 -7.58
CA VAL A 46 -3.96 -11.73 -7.29
C VAL A 46 -4.59 -12.04 -5.94
N LEU A 47 -4.86 -11.02 -5.12
CA LEU A 47 -5.53 -11.20 -3.84
C LEU A 47 -6.96 -11.72 -4.04
N PRO A 48 -7.40 -12.71 -3.25
CA PRO A 48 -8.80 -13.10 -3.18
C PRO A 48 -9.73 -11.94 -2.78
N GLU A 49 -11.02 -12.04 -3.09
CA GLU A 49 -12.00 -10.97 -2.82
C GLU A 49 -12.20 -10.69 -1.33
N GLU A 50 -12.07 -11.73 -0.50
CA GLU A 50 -12.08 -11.69 0.95
C GLU A 50 -10.78 -11.13 1.56
N CYS A 51 -9.78 -10.82 0.73
CA CYS A 51 -8.53 -10.22 1.14
C CYS A 51 -8.41 -8.76 0.70
N GLU A 52 -7.64 -7.97 1.43
CA GLU A 52 -7.28 -6.62 1.03
C GLU A 52 -5.89 -6.24 1.53
N LEU A 53 -5.10 -5.63 0.66
CA LEU A 53 -3.87 -4.96 1.04
C LEU A 53 -4.16 -3.48 1.34
N VAL A 54 -3.84 -3.05 2.55
CA VAL A 54 -4.03 -1.69 3.06
C VAL A 54 -2.68 -1.12 3.49
N PHE A 55 -2.42 0.14 3.17
CA PHE A 55 -1.19 0.82 3.62
C PHE A 55 -1.42 1.63 4.90
N LEU A 56 -0.43 1.63 5.79
CA LEU A 56 -0.28 2.59 6.88
C LEU A 56 0.93 3.47 6.58
N PHE A 57 0.70 4.66 6.02
CA PHE A 57 1.76 5.59 5.67
C PHE A 57 2.22 6.40 6.88
N SER A 58 3.52 6.44 7.11
CA SER A 58 4.14 7.40 8.05
C SER A 58 4.03 8.85 7.56
N ASP A 59 4.20 9.07 6.25
CA ASP A 59 3.93 10.32 5.56
C ASP A 59 3.19 10.04 4.24
N PRO A 60 1.84 10.23 4.19
CA PRO A 60 1.06 10.02 2.98
C PRO A 60 1.30 11.09 1.91
N TYR A 61 1.87 12.24 2.26
CA TYR A 61 2.13 13.37 1.35
C TYR A 61 3.56 13.37 0.80
N ALA A 62 4.42 12.50 1.30
CA ALA A 62 5.74 12.27 0.75
C ALA A 62 5.69 11.95 -0.76
N PRO A 63 6.62 12.49 -1.56
CA PRO A 63 6.61 12.36 -3.01
C PRO A 63 7.03 10.95 -3.44
N MET A 64 6.28 10.36 -4.38
CA MET A 64 6.68 9.12 -5.04
C MET A 64 8.07 9.27 -5.68
N PRO A 65 8.90 8.21 -5.66
CA PRO A 65 10.20 8.20 -6.31
C PRO A 65 10.05 8.45 -7.82
N ALA A 66 10.99 9.21 -8.37
CA ALA A 66 11.01 9.65 -9.77
C ALA A 66 9.74 10.38 -10.28
N ALA A 67 8.84 10.83 -9.40
CA ALA A 67 7.66 11.57 -9.83
C ALA A 67 8.03 12.92 -10.47
N LYS A 68 7.45 13.17 -11.65
CA LYS A 68 7.56 14.46 -12.35
C LYS A 68 6.94 15.57 -11.51
N LYS A 69 7.65 16.70 -11.42
CA LYS A 69 7.18 17.92 -10.78
C LYS A 69 6.05 18.54 -11.62
N ARG A 70 4.93 18.89 -11.00
CA ARG A 70 3.80 19.60 -11.62
C ARG A 70 4.13 21.09 -11.78
N LYS A 71 3.27 21.84 -12.48
CA LYS A 71 3.43 23.30 -12.68
C LYS A 71 3.43 24.06 -11.35
N ASP A 72 2.62 23.63 -10.39
CA ASP A 72 2.54 24.18 -9.02
C ASP A 72 3.72 23.77 -8.12
N GLY A 73 4.65 22.98 -8.64
CA GLY A 73 5.83 22.52 -7.93
C GLY A 73 5.64 21.28 -7.06
N THR A 74 4.42 20.77 -6.93
CA THR A 74 4.14 19.52 -6.21
C THR A 74 4.58 18.30 -7.03
N LYS A 75 4.70 17.15 -6.37
CA LYS A 75 4.90 15.84 -7.00
C LYS A 75 3.77 14.92 -6.58
N ARG A 76 3.53 13.86 -7.37
CA ARG A 76 2.58 12.83 -6.98
C ARG A 76 2.97 12.24 -5.62
N SER A 77 2.07 12.28 -4.64
CA SER A 77 2.32 11.71 -3.31
C SER A 77 2.05 10.21 -3.23
N HIS A 78 2.42 9.58 -2.12
CA HIS A 78 2.05 8.20 -1.80
C HIS A 78 0.53 8.01 -1.77
N ALA A 79 -0.20 8.90 -1.10
CA ALA A 79 -1.66 8.87 -1.04
C ALA A 79 -2.32 8.97 -2.44
N GLU A 80 -1.80 9.85 -3.30
CA GLU A 80 -2.30 9.97 -4.67
C GLU A 80 -2.00 8.73 -5.51
N TRP A 81 -0.82 8.11 -5.31
CA TRP A 81 -0.49 6.83 -5.95
C TRP A 81 -1.39 5.70 -5.45
N ALA A 82 -1.60 5.59 -4.14
CA ALA A 82 -2.47 4.58 -3.54
C ALA A 82 -3.91 4.71 -4.08
N LYS A 83 -4.46 5.94 -4.07
CA LYS A 83 -5.78 6.24 -4.63
C LYS A 83 -5.87 5.87 -6.12
N LYS A 84 -4.86 6.24 -6.93
CA LYS A 84 -4.82 5.91 -8.36
C LYS A 84 -4.82 4.40 -8.62
N ASN A 85 -4.22 3.61 -7.73
CA ASN A 85 -4.11 2.16 -7.87
C ASN A 85 -5.14 1.39 -7.01
N ASN A 86 -6.19 2.06 -6.53
CA ASN A 86 -7.28 1.47 -5.76
C ASN A 86 -6.82 0.75 -4.48
N PHE A 87 -5.87 1.37 -3.77
CA PHE A 87 -5.49 0.97 -2.41
C PHE A 87 -6.18 1.87 -1.39
N ARG A 88 -6.78 1.24 -0.39
CA ARG A 88 -7.10 1.92 0.87
C ARG A 88 -5.81 2.17 1.64
N TRP A 89 -5.75 3.30 2.32
CA TRP A 89 -4.60 3.66 3.14
C TRP A 89 -5.05 4.48 4.34
N PHE A 90 -4.23 4.41 5.39
CA PHE A 90 -4.33 5.22 6.59
C PHE A 90 -2.98 5.90 6.86
N SER A 91 -2.99 6.91 7.72
CA SER A 91 -1.84 7.44 8.43
C SER A 91 -2.08 7.29 9.92
N ARG A 92 -1.11 7.71 10.74
CA ARG A 92 -1.29 7.79 12.19
C ARG A 92 -2.54 8.57 12.60
N ASP A 93 -2.91 9.59 11.81
CA ASP A 93 -3.96 10.55 12.16
C ASP A 93 -5.38 10.04 11.86
N ASN A 94 -5.51 9.06 10.95
CA ASN A 94 -6.83 8.60 10.49
C ASN A 94 -7.03 7.08 10.57
N LEU A 95 -6.08 6.35 11.17
CA LEU A 95 -6.26 4.94 11.49
C LEU A 95 -7.41 4.80 12.52
N PRO A 96 -8.48 4.04 12.22
CA PRO A 96 -9.60 3.88 13.13
C PRO A 96 -9.16 3.26 14.45
N ASP A 97 -9.72 3.72 15.57
CA ASP A 97 -9.40 3.16 16.89
C ASP A 97 -9.75 1.67 17.00
N SER A 98 -10.77 1.22 16.27
CA SER A 98 -11.13 -0.20 16.20
C SER A 98 -10.06 -1.10 15.55
N TRP A 99 -9.05 -0.52 14.89
CA TRP A 99 -7.92 -1.24 14.32
C TRP A 99 -6.71 -1.26 15.25
N LYS A 100 -6.70 -0.39 16.27
CA LYS A 100 -5.67 -0.36 17.29
C LYS A 100 -5.95 -1.47 18.30
N ASP A 101 -4.90 -2.14 18.75
CA ASP A 101 -5.04 -3.11 19.83
C ASP A 101 -5.33 -2.37 21.14
N ALA A 102 -6.05 -3.00 22.08
CA ALA A 102 -6.57 -2.36 23.29
C ALA A 102 -5.49 -1.98 24.34
N THR A 103 -4.21 -1.94 23.96
CA THR A 103 -3.07 -1.86 24.89
C THR A 103 -2.04 -0.77 24.56
N ASP A 104 -2.35 0.19 23.69
CA ASP A 104 -1.52 1.39 23.48
C ASP A 104 -2.04 2.62 24.24
#